data_AF-A0A953N477-F1
#
_entry.id   AF-A0A953N477-F1
#
_cell.length_a   1.000
_cell.length_b   1.000
_cell.length_c   1.000
_cell.angle_alpha   90.00
_cell.angle_beta   90.00
_cell.angle_gamma   90.00
#
_symmetry.space_group_name_H-M   'P 1'
#
loop_
_entity.id
_entity.type
_entity.pdbx_description
1 polymer ?
#
loop_
_entity_poly.entity_id
_entity_poly.type
_entity_poly.pdbx_seq_one_letter_code
_entity_poly.pdbx_strand_id
1 'polypeptide(L)'
;MEKLYEVIRKGLLLLFFCCALALQGQNSLVVFKTEGRPMLKVKDSLKTLSKGSEIAKDAIISLKEAENVLAIDELGNCYKTNRTGDYTFTDLLNSPATADNSSFTKKYLTYIWNQFTNQNTTKSKTGVVFRNDNFTLLQPTDNVKFFAPEIEFVWNIDAEVSYFMLKDLSSGHITKFGVSGNSLTMFVDNVILTKGNSYEWTVSDKKFPNLEETEYFSFSILTNEEFAALKSDLDAFKTDLSAIGFSTEEIKQLLCSDYKICY
;
A
#
# COMPACT_ATOMS: atom_id res chain seq x y z
N MET A 1 -7.91 -32.37 48.93
CA MET A 1 -7.68 -32.66 47.49
C MET A 1 -8.88 -32.29 46.61
N GLU A 2 -10.14 -32.40 47.07
CA GLU A 2 -11.33 -32.01 46.28
C GLU A 2 -11.36 -30.56 45.80
N LYS A 3 -10.93 -29.60 46.64
CA LYS A 3 -10.93 -28.17 46.26
C LYS A 3 -9.99 -27.85 45.08
N LEU A 4 -8.89 -28.59 44.93
CA LEU A 4 -7.96 -28.41 43.82
C LEU A 4 -8.56 -28.96 42.51
N TYR A 5 -9.27 -30.09 42.59
CA TYR A 5 -9.96 -30.69 41.44
C TYR A 5 -11.09 -29.79 40.93
N GLU A 6 -11.85 -29.14 41.81
CA GLU A 6 -12.88 -28.18 41.41
C GLU A 6 -12.31 -26.94 40.70
N VAL A 7 -11.18 -26.41 41.18
CA VAL A 7 -10.54 -25.23 40.58
C VAL A 7 -9.99 -25.57 39.20
N ILE A 8 -9.35 -26.73 39.04
CA ILE A 8 -8.86 -27.20 37.74
C ILE A 8 -10.03 -27.44 36.78
N ARG A 9 -11.13 -28.06 37.24
CA ARG A 9 -12.32 -28.31 36.40
C ARG A 9 -12.99 -27.02 35.95
N LYS A 10 -13.11 -26.03 36.84
CA LYS A 10 -13.66 -24.70 36.52
C LYS A 10 -12.73 -23.93 35.56
N GLY A 11 -11.41 -24.04 35.74
CA GLY A 11 -10.42 -23.46 34.83
C GLY A 11 -10.45 -24.08 33.43
N LEU A 12 -10.58 -25.40 33.33
CA LEU A 12 -10.72 -26.13 32.06
C LEU A 12 -12.01 -25.77 31.32
N LEU A 13 -13.12 -25.65 32.04
CA LEU A 13 -14.40 -25.20 31.46
C LEU A 13 -14.32 -23.74 30.95
N LEU A 14 -13.64 -22.87 31.69
CA LEU A 14 -13.44 -21.47 31.29
C LEU A 14 -12.54 -21.37 30.03
N LEU A 15 -11.46 -22.16 29.98
CA LEU A 15 -10.57 -22.23 28.82
C LEU A 15 -11.30 -22.73 27.57
N PHE A 16 -12.13 -23.78 27.72
CA PHE A 16 -12.94 -24.32 26.63
C PHE A 16 -13.97 -23.30 26.12
N PHE A 17 -14.57 -22.51 27.03
CA PHE A 17 -15.51 -21.45 26.67
C PHE A 17 -14.83 -20.26 25.98
N CYS A 18 -13.63 -19.87 26.41
CA CYS A 18 -12.84 -18.84 25.73
C CYS A 18 -12.37 -19.28 24.34
N CYS A 19 -12.00 -20.55 24.14
CA CYS A 19 -11.67 -21.07 22.81
C CYS A 19 -12.89 -21.13 21.88
N ALA A 20 -14.09 -21.38 22.41
CA ALA A 20 -15.32 -21.38 21.62
C ALA A 20 -15.73 -19.97 21.14
N LEU A 21 -15.40 -18.92 21.91
CA LEU A 21 -15.66 -17.53 21.53
C LEU A 21 -14.67 -16.97 20.49
N ALA A 22 -13.50 -17.59 20.35
CA ALA A 22 -12.52 -17.24 19.32
C ALA A 22 -12.92 -17.72 17.90
N LEU A 23 -14.03 -18.45 17.76
CA LEU A 23 -14.58 -18.93 16.48
C LEU A 23 -15.55 -17.94 15.82
N GLN A 24 -15.58 -16.67 16.20
CA GLN A 24 -16.17 -15.64 15.35
C GLN A 24 -15.26 -15.43 14.14
N GLY A 25 -15.30 -16.39 13.21
CA GLY A 25 -14.60 -16.33 11.95
C GLY A 25 -15.11 -15.17 11.11
N GLN A 26 -14.21 -14.64 10.29
CA GLN A 26 -14.44 -13.66 9.24
C GLN A 26 -15.84 -13.77 8.61
N ASN A 27 -16.65 -12.71 8.70
CA ASN A 27 -18.07 -12.76 8.36
C ASN A 27 -18.38 -12.55 6.87
N SER A 28 -17.43 -12.01 6.11
CA SER A 28 -17.56 -11.84 4.67
C SER A 28 -16.23 -11.59 3.98
N LEU A 29 -16.20 -11.87 2.69
CA LEU A 29 -15.14 -11.50 1.77
C LEU A 29 -15.63 -10.34 0.91
N VAL A 30 -14.71 -9.51 0.44
CA VAL A 30 -15.01 -8.48 -0.56
C VAL A 30 -14.33 -8.83 -1.87
N VAL A 31 -15.05 -8.65 -2.97
CA VAL A 31 -14.54 -8.91 -4.30
C VAL A 31 -13.56 -7.81 -4.70
N PHE A 32 -12.31 -8.19 -4.87
CA PHE A 32 -11.22 -7.30 -5.27
C PHE A 32 -11.17 -7.12 -6.79
N LYS A 33 -11.29 -8.21 -7.55
CA LYS A 33 -11.22 -8.23 -9.01
C LYS A 33 -12.05 -9.40 -9.57
N THR A 34 -12.60 -9.20 -10.76
CA THR A 34 -13.37 -10.20 -11.50
C THR A 34 -13.07 -10.13 -12.98
N GLU A 35 -13.04 -11.27 -13.64
CA GLU A 35 -13.06 -11.40 -15.10
C GLU A 35 -14.30 -12.20 -15.52
N GLY A 36 -14.94 -11.77 -16.61
CA GLY A 36 -16.21 -12.36 -17.06
C GLY A 36 -17.42 -11.83 -16.28
N ARG A 37 -18.45 -12.68 -16.08
CA ARG A 37 -19.70 -12.36 -15.37
C ARG A 37 -20.04 -13.44 -14.33
N PRO A 38 -19.15 -13.66 -13.34
CA PRO A 38 -19.40 -14.61 -12.27
C PRO A 38 -20.69 -14.24 -11.52
N MET A 39 -21.40 -15.25 -11.04
CA MET A 39 -22.71 -15.07 -10.42
C MET A 39 -22.65 -15.41 -8.93
N LEU A 40 -23.25 -14.57 -8.09
CA LEU A 40 -23.46 -14.78 -6.68
C LEU A 40 -24.90 -15.26 -6.44
N LYS A 41 -25.04 -16.43 -5.84
CA LYS A 41 -26.30 -17.00 -5.37
C LYS A 41 -26.38 -16.80 -3.86
N VAL A 42 -27.39 -16.07 -3.40
CA VAL A 42 -27.71 -15.92 -1.96
C VAL A 42 -29.19 -16.23 -1.80
N LYS A 43 -29.50 -17.39 -1.19
CA LYS A 43 -30.87 -17.91 -1.09
C LYS A 43 -31.52 -17.94 -2.49
N ASP A 44 -32.68 -17.30 -2.66
CA ASP A 44 -33.42 -17.24 -3.94
C ASP A 44 -32.97 -16.08 -4.85
N SER A 45 -31.93 -15.33 -4.46
CA SER A 45 -31.41 -14.21 -5.24
C SER A 45 -30.16 -14.61 -6.03
N LEU A 46 -30.17 -14.32 -7.33
CA LEU A 46 -29.03 -14.44 -8.22
C LEU A 46 -28.60 -13.05 -8.68
N LYS A 47 -27.35 -12.67 -8.42
CA LYS A 47 -26.78 -11.37 -8.79
C LYS A 47 -25.43 -11.56 -9.45
N THR A 48 -25.07 -10.70 -10.40
CA THR A 48 -23.71 -10.69 -10.94
C THR A 48 -22.76 -10.16 -9.88
N LEU A 49 -21.62 -10.82 -9.75
CA LEU A 49 -20.57 -10.48 -8.83
C LEU A 49 -19.60 -9.52 -9.52
N SER A 50 -19.32 -8.39 -8.88
CA SER A 50 -18.45 -7.33 -9.40
C SER A 50 -17.53 -6.80 -8.30
N LYS A 51 -16.48 -6.06 -8.67
CA LYS A 51 -15.58 -5.41 -7.72
C LYS A 51 -16.35 -4.62 -6.65
N GLY A 52 -15.99 -4.83 -5.39
CA GLY A 52 -16.65 -4.26 -4.20
C GLY A 52 -17.88 -5.04 -3.72
N SER A 53 -18.33 -6.07 -4.44
CA SER A 53 -19.41 -6.94 -3.95
C SER A 53 -18.98 -7.69 -2.69
N GLU A 54 -19.88 -7.80 -1.73
CA GLU A 54 -19.69 -8.63 -0.54
C GLU A 54 -20.11 -10.08 -0.82
N ILE A 55 -19.30 -11.03 -0.37
CA ILE A 55 -19.58 -12.46 -0.38
C ILE A 55 -19.80 -12.89 1.07
N ALA A 56 -21.05 -13.12 1.44
CA ALA A 56 -21.43 -13.62 2.75
C ALA A 56 -21.15 -15.14 2.88
N LYS A 57 -21.09 -15.64 4.12
CA LYS A 57 -20.82 -17.05 4.43
C LYS A 57 -21.78 -18.05 3.77
N ASP A 58 -23.05 -17.67 3.59
CA ASP A 58 -24.10 -18.51 3.01
C ASP A 58 -24.20 -18.37 1.47
N ALA A 59 -23.30 -17.61 0.85
CA ALA A 59 -23.31 -17.38 -0.58
C ALA A 59 -22.59 -18.50 -1.36
N ILE A 60 -23.06 -18.75 -2.58
CA ILE A 60 -22.43 -19.63 -3.56
C ILE A 60 -22.02 -18.80 -4.78
N ILE A 61 -20.75 -18.90 -5.18
CA ILE A 61 -20.24 -18.28 -6.39
C ILE A 61 -20.26 -19.30 -7.53
N SER A 62 -20.91 -18.96 -8.63
CA SER A 62 -20.95 -19.77 -9.85
C SER A 62 -20.06 -19.14 -10.92
N LEU A 63 -19.07 -19.89 -11.38
CA LEU A 63 -18.15 -19.47 -12.44
C LEU A 63 -18.36 -20.31 -13.70
N LYS A 64 -18.37 -19.64 -14.84
CA LYS A 64 -18.28 -20.23 -16.19
C LYS A 64 -16.84 -20.27 -16.68
N GLU A 65 -16.66 -20.80 -17.88
CA GLU A 65 -15.36 -20.87 -18.54
C GLU A 65 -14.75 -19.48 -18.71
N ALA A 66 -13.43 -19.37 -18.45
CA ALA A 66 -12.66 -18.13 -18.48
C ALA A 66 -13.16 -17.01 -17.53
N GLU A 67 -13.98 -17.34 -16.53
CA GLU A 67 -14.31 -16.40 -15.46
C GLU A 67 -13.32 -16.54 -14.30
N ASN A 68 -13.08 -15.43 -13.60
CA ASN A 68 -12.30 -15.44 -12.38
C ASN A 68 -12.88 -14.52 -11.32
N VAL A 69 -12.60 -14.85 -10.07
CA VAL A 69 -12.90 -14.01 -8.91
C VAL A 69 -11.68 -14.00 -8.01
N LEU A 70 -11.26 -12.79 -7.65
CA LEU A 70 -10.33 -12.52 -6.56
C LEU A 70 -11.11 -11.84 -5.44
N ALA A 71 -11.03 -12.40 -4.24
CA ALA A 71 -11.70 -11.87 -3.06
C ALA A 71 -10.70 -11.69 -1.92
N ILE A 72 -10.95 -10.71 -1.06
CA ILE A 72 -10.07 -10.34 0.05
C ILE A 72 -10.82 -10.30 1.37
N ASP A 73 -10.11 -10.58 2.45
CA ASP A 73 -10.62 -10.47 3.81
C ASP A 73 -10.16 -9.21 4.55
N GLU A 74 -10.66 -9.04 5.77
CA GLU A 74 -10.29 -7.93 6.66
C GLU A 74 -8.82 -7.96 7.10
N LEU A 75 -8.19 -9.14 7.08
CA LEU A 75 -6.80 -9.36 7.47
C LEU A 75 -5.84 -9.14 6.28
N GLY A 76 -6.36 -8.87 5.08
CA GLY A 76 -5.58 -8.66 3.87
C GLY A 76 -5.13 -9.95 3.19
N ASN A 77 -5.78 -11.09 3.46
CA ASN A 77 -5.59 -12.32 2.71
C ASN A 77 -6.36 -12.27 1.39
N CYS A 78 -5.80 -12.85 0.33
CA CYS A 78 -6.41 -12.90 -0.99
C CYS A 78 -6.73 -14.33 -1.39
N TYR A 79 -7.89 -14.53 -2.02
CA TYR A 79 -8.41 -15.82 -2.44
C TYR A 79 -8.82 -15.78 -3.90
N LYS A 80 -8.52 -16.84 -4.64
CA LYS A 80 -8.77 -16.93 -6.08
C LYS A 80 -9.60 -18.16 -6.42
N THR A 81 -10.60 -17.97 -7.27
CA THR A 81 -11.23 -19.07 -8.01
C THR A 81 -11.31 -18.71 -9.49
N ASN A 82 -10.97 -19.66 -10.36
CA ASN A 82 -10.85 -19.45 -11.81
C ASN A 82 -11.20 -20.70 -12.62
N ARG A 83 -11.83 -21.70 -12.00
CA ARG A 83 -12.28 -22.92 -12.67
C ARG A 83 -13.80 -22.90 -12.72
N THR A 84 -14.38 -23.39 -13.81
CA THR A 84 -15.83 -23.55 -13.94
C THR A 84 -16.38 -24.39 -12.78
N GLY A 85 -17.45 -23.92 -12.15
CA GLY A 85 -18.08 -24.62 -11.02
C GLY A 85 -18.80 -23.70 -10.05
N ASP A 86 -19.41 -24.31 -9.03
CA ASP A 86 -20.05 -23.63 -7.92
C ASP A 86 -19.16 -23.76 -6.67
N TYR A 87 -18.87 -22.64 -6.01
CA TYR A 87 -17.94 -22.53 -4.87
C TYR A 87 -18.65 -21.92 -3.68
N THR A 88 -18.53 -22.58 -2.52
CA THR A 88 -18.97 -22.04 -1.24
C THR A 88 -17.95 -21.04 -0.69
N PHE A 89 -18.34 -20.28 0.34
CA PHE A 89 -17.42 -19.42 1.08
C PHE A 89 -16.17 -20.18 1.58
N THR A 90 -16.35 -21.39 2.08
CA THR A 90 -15.25 -22.25 2.57
C THR A 90 -14.31 -22.67 1.44
N ASP A 91 -14.84 -22.95 0.25
CA ASP A 91 -14.00 -23.31 -0.91
C ASP A 91 -13.09 -22.15 -1.32
N LEU A 92 -13.57 -20.91 -1.21
CA LEU A 92 -12.76 -19.71 -1.46
C LEU A 92 -11.64 -19.59 -0.43
N LEU A 93 -11.94 -19.74 0.86
CA LEU A 93 -10.93 -19.66 1.92
C LEU A 93 -9.81 -20.70 1.77
N ASN A 94 -10.11 -21.83 1.14
CA ASN A 94 -9.14 -22.90 0.87
C ASN A 94 -8.34 -22.69 -0.43
N SER A 95 -8.52 -21.56 -1.12
CA SER A 95 -7.85 -21.25 -2.39
C SER A 95 -7.11 -19.90 -2.33
N PRO A 96 -6.04 -19.80 -1.51
CA PRO A 96 -5.26 -18.57 -1.39
C PRO A 96 -4.58 -18.20 -2.72
N ALA A 97 -4.62 -16.91 -3.06
CA ALA A 97 -4.06 -16.35 -4.29
C ALA A 97 -2.61 -15.87 -4.12
N THR A 98 -2.20 -15.59 -2.88
CA THR A 98 -0.90 -15.02 -2.51
C THR A 98 -0.27 -15.86 -1.41
N ALA A 99 1.05 -15.82 -1.28
CA ALA A 99 1.71 -16.42 -0.13
C ALA A 99 1.56 -15.47 1.07
N ASP A 100 1.37 -15.99 2.27
CA ASP A 100 1.11 -15.16 3.47
C ASP A 100 2.36 -14.42 4.01
N ASN A 101 3.32 -14.13 3.13
CA ASN A 101 4.71 -13.88 3.48
C ASN A 101 5.10 -12.40 3.39
N SER A 102 4.27 -11.53 2.80
CA SER A 102 4.56 -10.10 2.69
C SER A 102 3.69 -9.25 3.61
N SER A 103 4.34 -8.43 4.44
CA SER A 103 3.64 -7.45 5.27
C SER A 103 3.07 -6.31 4.44
N PHE A 104 3.72 -5.96 3.33
CA PHE A 104 3.23 -4.99 2.36
C PHE A 104 1.97 -5.50 1.64
N THR A 105 1.93 -6.78 1.24
CA THR A 105 0.73 -7.33 0.56
C THR A 105 -0.48 -7.25 1.47
N LYS A 106 -0.33 -7.70 2.72
CA LYS A 106 -1.40 -7.63 3.72
C LYS A 106 -1.89 -6.21 3.94
N LYS A 107 -0.97 -5.26 4.19
CA LYS A 107 -1.33 -3.84 4.39
C LYS A 107 -2.10 -3.27 3.20
N TYR A 108 -1.66 -3.59 1.98
CA TYR A 108 -2.32 -3.12 0.77
C TYR A 108 -3.74 -3.69 0.66
N LEU A 109 -3.89 -5.01 0.80
CA LEU A 109 -5.19 -5.65 0.64
C LEU A 109 -6.15 -5.29 1.80
N THR A 110 -5.66 -5.16 3.02
CA THR A 110 -6.43 -4.62 4.15
C THR A 110 -6.88 -3.18 3.88
N TYR A 111 -6.02 -2.33 3.31
CA TYR A 111 -6.42 -0.98 2.92
C TYR A 111 -7.55 -1.01 1.89
N ILE A 112 -7.45 -1.84 0.86
CA ILE A 112 -8.48 -1.98 -0.16
C ILE A 112 -9.79 -2.54 0.43
N TRP A 113 -9.71 -3.55 1.30
CA TRP A 113 -10.89 -4.08 2.01
C TRP A 113 -11.60 -2.97 2.78
N ASN A 114 -10.84 -2.19 3.56
CA ASN A 114 -11.38 -1.07 4.33
C ASN A 114 -12.03 0.00 3.44
N GLN A 115 -11.50 0.27 2.24
CA GLN A 115 -12.12 1.21 1.30
C GLN A 115 -13.49 0.73 0.82
N PHE A 116 -13.70 -0.58 0.70
CA PHE A 116 -14.98 -1.13 0.30
C PHE A 116 -15.99 -1.23 1.44
N THR A 117 -15.54 -1.56 2.66
CA THR A 117 -16.43 -1.85 3.80
C THR A 117 -16.71 -0.62 4.68
N ASN A 118 -15.75 0.29 4.85
CA ASN A 118 -15.88 1.47 5.72
C ASN A 118 -16.41 2.71 4.99
N GLN A 119 -17.50 2.56 4.23
CA GLN A 119 -18.13 3.67 3.51
C GLN A 119 -18.65 4.83 4.40
N ASN A 120 -18.50 4.75 5.73
CA ASN A 120 -18.97 5.77 6.68
C ASN A 120 -17.86 6.59 7.39
N THR A 121 -16.56 6.34 7.21
CA THR A 121 -15.54 7.02 8.05
C THR A 121 -14.26 7.50 7.39
N THR A 122 -14.03 7.28 6.10
CA THR A 122 -12.93 7.95 5.40
C THR A 122 -13.49 8.76 4.26
N LYS A 123 -13.56 10.08 4.48
CA LYS A 123 -13.41 11.04 3.38
C LYS A 123 -12.29 10.49 2.52
N SER A 124 -12.61 10.19 1.26
CA SER A 124 -11.66 10.07 0.17
C SER A 124 -10.44 10.91 0.54
N LYS A 125 -9.26 10.30 0.69
CA LYS A 125 -8.01 11.03 0.59
C LYS A 125 -7.92 11.50 -0.87
N THR A 126 -8.82 12.39 -1.25
CA THR A 126 -8.60 13.35 -2.30
C THR A 126 -7.35 14.03 -1.80
N GLY A 127 -6.21 13.72 -2.42
CA GLY A 127 -4.98 14.43 -2.18
C GLY A 127 -5.36 15.90 -2.27
N VAL A 128 -5.36 16.57 -1.12
CA VAL A 128 -5.59 18.01 -1.08
C VAL A 128 -4.30 18.54 -1.64
N VAL A 129 -4.26 18.66 -2.97
CA VAL A 129 -3.24 19.48 -3.63
C VAL A 129 -3.58 20.87 -3.15
N PHE A 130 -2.87 21.32 -2.12
CA PHE A 130 -2.86 22.71 -1.73
C PHE A 130 -2.35 23.47 -2.95
N ARG A 131 -3.28 24.00 -3.75
CA ARG A 131 -3.01 25.01 -4.75
C ARG A 131 -2.80 26.31 -3.98
N ASN A 132 -1.59 26.48 -3.44
CA ASN A 132 -1.06 27.82 -3.32
C ASN A 132 -0.57 28.20 -4.71
N ASP A 133 -1.28 29.14 -5.30
CA ASP A 133 -1.04 29.64 -6.65
C ASP A 133 0.40 30.15 -6.74
N ASN A 134 1.27 29.36 -7.39
CA ASN A 134 2.41 29.76 -8.25
C ASN A 134 3.49 28.67 -8.36
N PHE A 135 3.55 27.67 -7.47
CA PHE A 135 4.44 26.51 -7.66
C PHE A 135 3.93 25.22 -6.98
N THR A 136 4.40 24.06 -7.44
CA THR A 136 4.04 22.75 -6.87
C THR A 136 5.24 21.81 -6.96
N LEU A 137 5.57 21.15 -5.84
CA LEU A 137 6.56 20.08 -5.80
C LEU A 137 5.88 18.76 -6.24
N LEU A 138 6.47 18.06 -7.21
CA LEU A 138 5.85 16.85 -7.79
C LEU A 138 6.60 15.58 -7.39
N GLN A 139 7.93 15.57 -7.56
CA GLN A 139 8.77 14.42 -7.27
C GLN A 139 10.15 14.89 -6.78
N PRO A 140 10.75 14.25 -5.78
CA PRO A 140 10.16 13.26 -4.88
C PRO A 140 9.04 13.81 -4.01
N THR A 141 8.01 13.00 -3.73
CA THR A 141 7.01 13.35 -2.72
C THR A 141 7.62 13.35 -1.32
N ASP A 142 7.01 14.08 -0.39
CA ASP A 142 7.45 14.13 0.99
C ASP A 142 7.56 12.75 1.68
N ASN A 143 8.54 12.62 2.57
CA ASN A 143 8.90 11.46 3.38
C ASN A 143 9.25 10.18 2.61
N VAL A 144 9.80 10.30 1.40
CA VAL A 144 10.15 9.15 0.55
C VAL A 144 11.54 8.58 0.82
N LYS A 145 11.70 7.27 0.67
CA LYS A 145 12.99 6.55 0.78
C LYS A 145 13.45 6.07 -0.60
N PHE A 146 14.66 6.42 -0.99
CA PHE A 146 15.25 6.04 -2.26
C PHE A 146 16.30 4.95 -2.12
N PHE A 147 16.31 4.01 -3.06
CA PHE A 147 17.45 3.16 -3.35
C PHE A 147 17.66 3.15 -4.87
N ALA A 148 18.20 4.26 -5.40
CA ALA A 148 18.40 4.48 -6.83
C ALA A 148 19.77 5.15 -7.08
N PRO A 149 20.37 4.98 -8.27
CA PRO A 149 21.64 5.64 -8.61
C PRO A 149 21.50 7.14 -8.85
N GLU A 150 20.28 7.62 -9.11
CA GLU A 150 19.96 9.01 -9.34
C GLU A 150 18.54 9.31 -8.84
N ILE A 151 18.30 10.58 -8.52
CA ILE A 151 17.00 11.10 -8.10
C ILE A 151 16.63 12.23 -9.04
N GLU A 152 15.48 12.11 -9.70
CA GLU A 152 14.89 13.18 -10.48
C GLU A 152 13.95 14.01 -9.59
N PHE A 153 14.28 15.28 -9.49
CA PHE A 153 13.46 16.32 -8.87
C PHE A 153 12.61 16.96 -9.96
N VAL A 154 11.30 17.03 -9.75
CA VAL A 154 10.33 17.59 -10.68
C VAL A 154 9.40 18.51 -9.91
N TRP A 155 9.21 19.70 -10.44
CA TRP A 155 8.30 20.71 -9.90
C TRP A 155 7.52 21.36 -11.04
N ASN A 156 6.55 22.19 -10.69
CA ASN A 156 5.88 23.07 -11.63
C ASN A 156 5.94 24.48 -11.05
N ILE A 157 6.54 25.41 -11.78
CA ILE A 157 6.60 26.83 -11.42
C ILE A 157 6.58 27.64 -12.72
N ASP A 158 5.85 28.76 -12.72
CA ASP A 158 5.81 29.67 -13.87
C ASP A 158 6.95 30.68 -13.78
N ALA A 159 8.18 30.21 -13.99
CA ALA A 159 9.39 31.01 -13.96
C ALA A 159 10.42 30.55 -15.00
N GLU A 160 11.11 31.49 -15.65
CA GLU A 160 12.18 31.19 -16.62
C GLU A 160 13.38 30.49 -15.95
N VAL A 161 13.69 30.88 -14.71
CA VAL A 161 14.72 30.29 -13.87
C VAL A 161 14.14 30.00 -12.49
N SER A 162 14.28 28.75 -12.06
CA SER A 162 13.92 28.27 -10.74
C SER A 162 15.17 28.18 -9.85
N TYR A 163 15.01 28.40 -8.55
CA TYR A 163 16.07 28.24 -7.56
C TYR A 163 15.79 27.00 -6.72
N PHE A 164 16.41 25.89 -7.11
CA PHE A 164 16.35 24.62 -6.38
C PHE A 164 17.25 24.69 -5.14
N MET A 165 16.74 24.21 -4.02
CA MET A 165 17.44 24.19 -2.74
C MET A 165 17.37 22.80 -2.14
N LEU A 166 18.53 22.28 -1.76
CA LEU A 166 18.68 20.99 -1.10
C LEU A 166 19.36 21.21 0.24
N LYS A 167 18.71 20.82 1.31
CA LYS A 167 19.20 20.88 2.68
C LYS A 167 19.57 19.47 3.14
N ASP A 168 20.83 19.29 3.49
CA ASP A 168 21.30 18.08 4.17
C ASP A 168 20.92 18.17 5.65
N LEU A 169 20.14 17.20 6.14
CA LEU A 169 19.65 17.20 7.52
C LEU A 169 20.73 16.83 8.53
N SER A 170 21.82 16.17 8.11
CA SER A 170 22.91 15.80 8.99
C SER A 170 23.82 17.00 9.32
N SER A 171 24.11 17.82 8.32
CA SER A 171 25.01 18.98 8.43
C SER A 171 24.28 20.32 8.57
N GLY A 172 23.00 20.38 8.21
CA GLY A 172 22.24 21.62 8.06
C GLY A 172 22.64 22.45 6.84
N HIS A 173 23.57 21.96 6.01
CA HIS A 173 24.06 22.69 4.85
C HIS A 173 22.99 22.76 3.76
N ILE A 174 22.82 23.95 3.16
CA ILE A 174 21.89 24.17 2.06
C ILE A 174 22.68 24.44 0.78
N THR A 175 22.57 23.54 -0.18
CA THR A 175 23.08 23.72 -1.54
C THR A 175 22.00 24.33 -2.43
N LYS A 176 22.35 25.32 -3.25
CA LYS A 176 21.41 26.05 -4.12
C LYS A 176 21.85 26.00 -5.57
N PHE A 177 20.90 25.80 -6.48
CA PHE A 177 21.11 25.74 -7.92
C PHE A 177 20.12 26.65 -8.64
N GLY A 178 20.61 27.40 -9.63
CA GLY A 178 19.75 28.04 -10.62
C GLY A 178 19.48 27.04 -11.74
N VAL A 179 18.22 26.72 -11.99
CA VAL A 179 17.79 25.71 -12.96
C VAL A 179 16.83 26.35 -13.95
N SER A 180 17.14 26.25 -15.24
CA SER A 180 16.19 26.58 -16.30
C SER A 180 15.29 25.38 -16.56
N GLY A 181 13.98 25.57 -16.44
CA GLY A 181 12.99 24.50 -16.53
C GLY A 181 12.51 23.98 -15.17
N ASN A 182 11.89 22.80 -15.22
CA ASN A 182 11.03 22.25 -14.16
C ASN A 182 11.52 20.91 -13.60
N SER A 183 12.75 20.51 -13.94
CA SER A 183 13.36 19.30 -13.41
C SER A 183 14.86 19.43 -13.23
N LEU A 184 15.40 18.62 -12.31
CA LEU A 184 16.82 18.47 -12.03
C LEU A 184 17.09 17.02 -11.66
N THR A 185 18.06 16.38 -12.31
CA THR A 185 18.51 15.03 -11.93
C THR A 185 19.82 15.12 -11.17
N MET A 186 19.91 14.42 -10.04
CA MET A 186 21.13 14.36 -9.22
C MET A 186 21.52 12.91 -8.98
N PHE A 187 22.82 12.61 -9.15
CA PHE A 187 23.37 11.28 -8.90
C PHE A 187 23.63 11.03 -7.41
N VAL A 188 23.29 9.83 -6.96
CA VAL A 188 23.57 9.31 -5.62
C VAL A 188 25.01 8.79 -5.55
N ASP A 189 25.58 8.80 -4.34
CA ASP A 189 27.00 8.50 -4.06
C ASP A 189 27.95 9.51 -4.73
N ASN A 190 27.52 10.77 -4.78
CA ASN A 190 28.33 11.91 -5.16
C ASN A 190 28.51 12.86 -3.95
N VAL A 191 29.25 13.95 -4.10
CA VAL A 191 29.53 14.93 -3.05
C VAL A 191 28.27 15.51 -2.40
N ILE A 192 27.14 15.53 -3.12
CA ILE A 192 25.89 16.15 -2.64
C ILE A 192 24.92 15.12 -2.05
N LEU A 193 24.67 14.02 -2.75
CA LEU A 193 23.74 12.97 -2.34
C LEU A 193 24.51 11.71 -1.94
N THR A 194 24.34 11.28 -0.69
CA THR A 194 25.05 10.14 -0.11
C THR A 194 24.07 9.15 0.50
N LYS A 195 24.35 7.86 0.35
CA LYS A 195 23.57 6.80 1.01
C LYS A 195 23.65 6.92 2.54
N GLY A 196 22.53 6.61 3.20
CA GLY A 196 22.35 6.72 4.64
C GLY A 196 21.94 8.13 5.10
N ASN A 197 22.00 9.14 4.23
CA ASN A 197 21.64 10.51 4.59
C ASN A 197 20.18 10.84 4.28
N SER A 198 19.68 11.86 4.96
CA SER A 198 18.35 12.42 4.77
C SER A 198 18.45 13.89 4.38
N TYR A 199 17.52 14.32 3.54
CA TYR A 199 17.53 15.60 2.88
C TYR A 199 16.13 16.21 2.86
N GLU A 200 16.09 17.53 2.75
CA GLU A 200 14.91 18.32 2.45
C GLU A 200 15.15 19.07 1.14
N TRP A 201 14.14 19.17 0.28
CA TRP A 201 14.24 19.92 -0.97
C TRP A 201 13.04 20.83 -1.20
N THR A 202 13.27 21.89 -1.94
CA THR A 202 12.23 22.83 -2.37
C THR A 202 12.71 23.65 -3.57
N VAL A 203 11.81 24.45 -4.15
CA VAL A 203 12.10 25.38 -5.25
C VAL A 203 11.46 26.74 -5.00
N SER A 204 12.02 27.77 -5.62
CA SER A 204 11.54 29.15 -5.52
C SER A 204 11.76 29.89 -6.83
N ASP A 205 10.88 30.82 -7.17
CA ASP A 205 11.07 31.81 -8.26
C ASP A 205 12.00 32.96 -7.84
N LYS A 206 12.20 33.15 -6.53
CA LYS A 206 13.10 34.14 -5.94
C LYS A 206 14.47 33.55 -5.67
N LYS A 207 15.52 34.31 -6.01
CA LYS A 207 16.93 33.95 -5.74
C LYS A 207 17.25 33.83 -4.25
N PHE A 208 16.57 34.63 -3.42
CA PHE A 208 16.76 34.68 -1.97
C PHE A 208 15.39 34.62 -1.27
N PRO A 209 14.74 33.46 -1.21
CA PRO A 209 13.47 33.31 -0.52
C PRO A 209 13.65 33.31 1.01
N ASN A 210 12.56 33.55 1.74
CA ASN A 210 12.54 33.35 3.18
C ASN A 210 12.50 31.85 3.49
N LEU A 211 13.63 31.29 3.93
CA LEU A 211 13.78 29.86 4.18
C LEU A 211 12.94 29.37 5.37
N GLU A 212 12.53 30.24 6.29
CA GLU A 212 11.69 29.88 7.44
C GLU A 212 10.22 29.69 7.06
N GLU A 213 9.79 30.31 5.95
CA GLU A 213 8.42 30.26 5.44
C GLU A 213 8.27 29.35 4.22
N THR A 214 9.36 28.70 3.79
CA THR A 214 9.37 27.84 2.61
C THR A 214 8.94 26.42 2.99
N GLU A 215 8.02 25.83 2.22
CA GLU A 215 7.66 24.42 2.38
C GLU A 215 8.76 23.51 1.78
N TYR A 216 9.13 22.47 2.52
CA TYR A 216 10.13 21.48 2.12
C TYR A 216 9.52 20.10 2.06
N PHE A 217 9.92 19.33 1.05
CA PHE A 217 9.67 17.89 0.98
C PHE A 217 10.92 17.15 1.44
N SER A 218 10.73 16.18 2.33
CA SER A 218 11.79 15.36 2.88
C SER A 218 11.97 14.05 2.11
N PHE A 219 13.20 13.55 2.05
CA PHE A 219 13.51 12.21 1.57
C PHE A 219 14.77 11.66 2.22
N SER A 220 14.95 10.34 2.19
CA SER A 220 16.15 9.67 2.68
C SER A 220 16.70 8.71 1.62
N ILE A 221 18.02 8.55 1.58
CA ILE A 221 18.68 7.60 0.67
C ILE A 221 19.09 6.39 1.50
N LEU A 222 18.58 5.21 1.16
CA LEU A 222 18.83 3.97 1.88
C LEU A 222 20.27 3.49 1.66
N THR A 223 20.89 2.94 2.70
CA THR A 223 22.11 2.15 2.53
C THR A 223 21.81 0.79 1.89
N ASN A 224 22.85 0.08 1.48
CA ASN A 224 22.71 -1.28 0.96
C ASN A 224 22.14 -2.22 2.03
N GLU A 225 22.54 -2.06 3.30
CA GLU A 225 22.07 -2.86 4.42
C GLU A 225 20.60 -2.60 4.73
N GLU A 226 20.19 -1.33 4.76
CA GLU A 226 18.79 -0.94 4.96
C GLU A 226 17.89 -1.47 3.85
N PHE A 227 18.32 -1.36 2.60
CA PHE A 227 17.57 -1.89 1.47
C PHE A 227 17.53 -3.43 1.48
N ALA A 228 18.65 -4.09 1.82
CA ALA A 228 18.71 -5.55 1.94
C ALA A 228 17.73 -6.08 3.00
N ALA A 229 17.54 -5.35 4.12
CA ALA A 229 16.57 -5.69 5.14
C ALA A 229 15.11 -5.64 4.64
N LEU A 230 14.82 -4.76 3.66
CA LEU A 230 13.49 -4.65 3.04
C LEU A 230 13.29 -5.61 1.88
N LYS A 231 14.37 -6.05 1.23
CA LYS A 231 14.34 -6.76 -0.05
C LYS A 231 13.46 -8.02 -0.02
N SER A 232 13.52 -8.81 1.05
CA SER A 232 12.69 -10.03 1.14
C SER A 232 11.19 -9.72 1.13
N ASP A 233 10.76 -8.68 1.84
CA ASP A 233 9.34 -8.29 1.89
C ASP A 233 8.91 -7.63 0.58
N LEU A 234 9.79 -6.81 -0.03
CA LEU A 234 9.55 -6.22 -1.36
C LEU A 234 9.43 -7.27 -2.47
N ASP A 235 10.27 -8.31 -2.45
CA ASP A 235 10.24 -9.38 -3.45
C ASP A 235 9.04 -10.31 -3.23
N ALA A 236 8.62 -10.53 -1.98
CA ALA A 236 7.34 -11.18 -1.68
C ALA A 236 6.14 -10.35 -2.17
N PHE A 237 6.14 -9.04 -1.90
CA PHE A 237 5.10 -8.11 -2.37
C PHE A 237 4.93 -8.13 -3.89
N LYS A 238 6.04 -8.08 -4.63
CA LYS A 238 6.03 -8.20 -6.09
C LYS A 238 5.40 -9.52 -6.53
N THR A 239 5.87 -10.61 -5.94
CA THR A 239 5.43 -11.96 -6.29
C THR A 239 3.92 -12.10 -6.09
N ASP A 240 3.43 -11.65 -4.94
CA ASP A 240 2.01 -11.69 -4.58
C ASP A 240 1.16 -10.83 -5.51
N LEU A 241 1.56 -9.57 -5.73
CA LEU A 241 0.79 -8.65 -6.59
C LEU A 241 0.80 -9.09 -8.06
N SER A 242 1.92 -9.61 -8.56
CA SER A 242 1.97 -10.20 -9.91
C SER A 242 1.06 -11.43 -10.03
N ALA A 243 0.97 -12.28 -9.00
CA ALA A 243 0.09 -13.46 -9.01
C ALA A 243 -1.41 -13.10 -9.12
N ILE A 244 -1.79 -11.91 -8.63
CA ILE A 244 -3.16 -11.38 -8.73
C ILE A 244 -3.34 -10.39 -9.91
N GLY A 245 -2.31 -10.24 -10.74
CA GLY A 245 -2.37 -9.63 -12.07
C GLY A 245 -1.96 -8.16 -12.15
N PHE A 246 -1.15 -7.66 -11.21
CA PHE A 246 -0.49 -6.36 -11.35
C PHE A 246 0.77 -6.46 -12.23
N SER A 247 0.98 -5.43 -13.05
CA SER A 247 2.21 -5.22 -13.80
C SER A 247 3.36 -4.76 -12.88
N THR A 248 4.59 -4.93 -13.35
CA THR A 248 5.80 -4.48 -12.63
C THR A 248 5.75 -2.97 -12.38
N GLU A 249 5.27 -2.19 -13.36
CA GLU A 249 5.17 -0.74 -13.31
C GLU A 249 4.16 -0.29 -12.25
N GLU A 250 2.98 -0.93 -12.18
CA GLU A 250 1.98 -0.64 -11.14
C GLU A 250 2.52 -0.97 -9.75
N ILE A 251 3.23 -2.09 -9.59
CA ILE A 251 3.83 -2.48 -8.31
C ILE A 251 4.87 -1.45 -7.87
N LYS A 252 5.74 -1.00 -8.78
CA LYS A 252 6.72 0.05 -8.50
C LYS A 252 6.05 1.36 -8.08
N GLN A 253 5.01 1.77 -8.79
CA GLN A 253 4.25 2.97 -8.45
C GLN A 253 3.59 2.86 -7.08
N LEU A 254 3.01 1.71 -6.72
CA LEU A 254 2.42 1.47 -5.39
C LEU A 254 3.48 1.56 -4.29
N LEU A 255 4.65 0.92 -4.49
CA LEU A 255 5.76 0.98 -3.52
C LEU A 255 6.22 2.42 -3.29
N CYS A 256 6.36 3.19 -4.37
CA CYS A 256 6.84 4.57 -4.27
C CYS A 256 5.79 5.52 -3.69
N SER A 257 4.53 5.42 -4.12
CA SER A 257 3.45 6.34 -3.71
C SER A 257 2.86 6.04 -2.33
N ASP A 258 2.52 4.77 -2.06
CA ASP A 258 1.83 4.34 -0.84
C ASP A 258 2.79 3.92 0.27
N TYR A 259 3.88 3.23 -0.09
CA TYR A 259 4.88 2.75 0.87
C TYR A 259 6.08 3.67 1.03
N LYS A 260 6.16 4.74 0.23
CA LYS A 260 7.25 5.71 0.28
C LYS A 260 8.62 5.07 0.07
N ILE A 261 8.72 4.05 -0.79
CA ILE A 261 9.96 3.34 -1.13
C ILE A 261 10.10 3.30 -2.66
N CYS A 262 11.11 3.97 -3.21
CA CYS A 262 11.36 4.07 -4.66
C CYS A 262 12.74 3.51 -5.04
N TYR A 263 12.79 2.60 -6.02
CA TYR A 263 13.99 1.93 -6.53
C TYR A 263 13.80 1.38 -7.95
#